data_AF-A0A3N1A5N3-F1
#
_entry.id   AF-A0A3N1A5N3-F1
#
_cell.length_a   1.000
_cell.length_b   1.000
_cell.length_c   1.000
_cell.angle_alpha   90.00
_cell.angle_beta   90.00
_cell.angle_gamma   90.00
#
_symmetry.space_group_name_H-M   'P 1'
#
loop_
_entity.id
_entity.type
_entity.pdbx_description
1 polymer ?
#
loop_
_entity_poly.entity_id
_entity_poly.type
_entity_poly.pdbx_seq_one_letter_code
_entity_poly.pdbx_strand_id
1 'polypeptide(L)'
;MGRVRQVRILIVTAVEAEAVALRRGIAPVGGTTAGSAAGNGTTVDATAGSGTTVDAADLAVEVAVVGVGSAAAAAGTSRQLALAASSGRPYDAVVSAGIGGGFPDRIAVGQTAVATRSVAADLGAESPDGFLAIDELGFGTAVAGTDDALTSWLRAALPDAVPGAVLTVNTVTGTATTTGTLTGRYPDAVAEAMEGYGVACAAELAGLPFAELRTISNPVGPRDRAGWRIPSALAALTTAASALTGRIADYRG
;
A
#
# COMPACT_ATOMS: atom_id res chain seq x y z
N MET A 1 -13.03 -28.07 -20.31
CA MET A 1 -13.41 -27.09 -19.27
C MET A 1 -12.27 -26.09 -19.17
N GLY A 2 -12.44 -24.85 -19.64
CA GLY A 2 -11.37 -23.84 -19.59
C GLY A 2 -11.06 -23.47 -18.13
N ARG A 3 -9.78 -23.38 -17.77
CA ARG A 3 -9.35 -22.91 -16.45
C ARG A 3 -9.82 -21.46 -16.32
N VAL A 4 -10.63 -21.15 -15.30
CA VAL A 4 -11.01 -19.76 -15.00
C VAL A 4 -9.72 -18.98 -14.76
N ARG A 5 -9.53 -17.85 -15.46
CA ARG A 5 -8.35 -16.98 -15.28
C ARG A 5 -8.38 -16.47 -13.84
N GLN A 6 -7.30 -16.73 -13.10
CA GLN A 6 -7.12 -16.23 -11.74
C GLN A 6 -6.73 -14.76 -11.79
N VAL A 7 -7.42 -13.92 -11.01
CA VAL A 7 -7.09 -12.49 -10.85
C VAL A 7 -5.75 -12.35 -10.15
N ARG A 8 -4.89 -11.47 -10.65
CA ARG A 8 -3.55 -11.18 -10.10
C ARG A 8 -3.43 -9.72 -9.66
N ILE A 9 -3.21 -9.52 -8.38
CA ILE A 9 -3.03 -8.19 -7.78
C ILE A 9 -1.55 -7.98 -7.45
N LEU A 10 -1.01 -6.84 -7.86
CA LEU A 10 0.28 -6.37 -7.38
C LEU A 10 0.07 -5.45 -6.18
N ILE A 11 0.59 -5.84 -5.02
CA ILE A 11 0.72 -4.94 -3.87
C ILE A 11 2.13 -4.35 -3.91
N VAL A 12 2.22 -3.02 -3.92
CA VAL A 12 3.51 -2.30 -3.84
C VAL A 12 3.63 -1.57 -2.51
N THR A 13 4.86 -1.50 -2.01
CA THR A 13 5.21 -0.89 -0.72
C THR A 13 6.55 -0.18 -0.79
N ALA A 14 6.80 0.74 0.13
CA ALA A 14 7.97 1.62 0.06
C ALA A 14 9.26 0.91 0.47
N VAL A 15 9.21 0.09 1.54
CA VAL A 15 10.40 -0.49 2.18
C VAL A 15 10.25 -1.97 2.52
N GLU A 16 11.39 -2.65 2.71
CA GLU A 16 11.40 -4.10 2.98
C GLU A 16 10.67 -4.49 4.27
N ALA A 17 10.70 -3.65 5.31
CA ALA A 17 9.99 -3.95 6.57
C ALA A 17 8.47 -4.08 6.36
N GLU A 18 7.89 -3.25 5.51
CA GLU A 18 6.48 -3.33 5.13
C GLU A 18 6.23 -4.55 4.24
N ALA A 19 7.12 -4.83 3.28
CA ALA A 19 7.00 -6.02 2.43
C ALA A 19 7.03 -7.31 3.24
N VAL A 20 7.87 -7.39 4.27
CA VAL A 20 7.88 -8.52 5.21
C VAL A 20 6.55 -8.64 5.95
N ALA A 21 5.97 -7.54 6.43
CA ALA A 21 4.66 -7.54 7.08
C ALA A 21 3.54 -8.01 6.14
N LEU A 22 3.49 -7.47 4.92
CA LEU A 22 2.53 -7.85 3.89
C LEU A 22 2.66 -9.35 3.54
N ARG A 23 3.88 -9.82 3.26
CA ARG A 23 4.15 -11.23 2.92
C ARG A 23 3.78 -12.18 4.05
N ARG A 24 3.98 -11.79 5.33
CA ARG A 24 3.53 -12.58 6.48
C ARG A 24 2.01 -12.74 6.53
N GLY A 25 1.25 -11.70 6.17
CA GLY A 25 -0.20 -11.78 6.11
C GLY A 25 -0.71 -12.60 4.91
N ILE A 26 0.05 -12.59 3.80
CA ILE A 26 -0.29 -13.33 2.57
C ILE A 26 0.02 -14.82 2.68
N ALA A 27 1.03 -15.20 3.47
CA ALA A 27 1.45 -16.59 3.61
C ALA A 27 0.27 -17.50 4.03
N PRO A 28 0.14 -18.71 3.46
CA PRO A 28 -0.90 -19.65 3.86
C PRO A 28 -0.83 -19.90 5.36
N VAL A 29 -1.97 -19.79 6.05
CA VAL A 29 -2.12 -20.12 7.47
C VAL A 29 -1.84 -21.63 7.62
N GLY A 30 -0.57 -22.00 7.82
CA GLY A 30 -0.11 -23.38 7.87
C GLY A 30 1.32 -23.65 7.41
N GLY A 31 2.01 -22.69 6.78
CA GLY A 31 3.42 -22.83 6.43
C GLY A 31 4.34 -22.40 7.57
N THR A 32 4.73 -23.31 8.46
CA THR A 32 5.83 -23.09 9.40
C THR A 32 7.11 -22.77 8.63
N THR A 33 7.57 -21.51 8.68
CA THR A 33 8.93 -21.17 8.25
C THR A 33 9.90 -21.77 9.27
N ALA A 34 10.49 -22.92 8.93
CA ALA A 34 11.62 -23.46 9.68
C ALA A 34 12.76 -22.44 9.61
N GLY A 35 13.05 -21.82 10.75
CA GLY A 35 14.18 -20.92 10.91
C GLY A 35 15.48 -21.68 10.67
N SER A 36 16.31 -21.16 9.76
CA SER A 36 17.69 -21.59 9.62
C SER A 36 18.48 -21.09 10.83
N ALA A 37 18.75 -21.99 11.77
CA ALA A 37 19.81 -21.85 12.75
C ALA A 37 20.84 -22.95 12.49
N ALA A 38 22.10 -22.54 12.36
CA ALA A 38 23.22 -23.40 12.02
C ALA A 38 23.53 -24.44 13.11
N GLY A 39 23.74 -25.69 12.67
CA GLY A 39 24.70 -26.66 13.20
C GLY A 39 24.51 -27.23 14.61
N ASN A 40 24.08 -28.50 14.71
CA ASN A 40 24.97 -29.65 14.92
C ASN A 40 24.20 -30.96 15.17
N GLY A 41 24.40 -31.94 14.27
CA GLY A 41 24.37 -33.40 14.46
C GLY A 41 23.22 -34.09 15.23
N THR A 42 22.35 -34.82 14.52
CA THR A 42 22.17 -36.30 14.58
C THR A 42 20.97 -36.74 13.74
N THR A 43 21.09 -37.94 13.15
CA THR A 43 20.16 -38.62 12.22
C THR A 43 18.80 -38.95 12.82
N VAL A 44 17.71 -38.71 12.07
CA VAL A 44 16.48 -39.52 12.09
C VAL A 44 15.76 -39.48 10.74
N ASP A 45 15.09 -40.60 10.48
CA ASP A 45 14.56 -41.16 9.25
C ASP A 45 13.30 -40.45 8.70
N ALA A 46 12.99 -40.77 7.45
CA ALA A 46 12.00 -40.16 6.56
C ALA A 46 10.54 -40.12 7.07
N THR A 47 9.87 -39.00 6.83
CA THR A 47 8.49 -39.00 6.32
C THR A 47 8.35 -37.88 5.27
N ALA A 48 8.17 -38.29 4.01
CA ALA A 48 7.89 -37.40 2.91
C ALA A 48 6.47 -36.82 3.09
N GLY A 49 6.38 -35.69 3.77
CA GLY A 49 5.22 -34.81 3.68
C GLY A 49 5.26 -34.09 2.33
N SER A 50 4.30 -34.39 1.45
CA SER A 50 4.00 -33.62 0.25
C SER A 50 3.56 -32.21 0.64
N GLY A 51 4.51 -31.36 1.03
CA GLY A 51 4.31 -29.93 1.09
C GLY A 51 4.20 -29.43 -0.34
N THR A 52 3.00 -29.07 -0.76
CA THR A 52 2.77 -28.34 -2.00
C THR A 52 3.51 -27.02 -1.88
N THR A 53 4.73 -26.95 -2.42
CA THR A 53 5.40 -25.68 -2.68
C THR A 53 4.50 -24.96 -3.67
N VAL A 54 3.71 -23.99 -3.18
CA VAL A 54 3.00 -23.08 -4.07
C VAL A 54 4.12 -22.34 -4.80
N ASP A 55 4.31 -22.63 -6.09
CA ASP A 55 5.26 -21.88 -6.88
C ASP A 55 4.88 -20.40 -6.75
N ALA A 56 5.87 -19.52 -6.52
CA ALA A 56 5.61 -18.08 -6.47
C ALA A 56 4.88 -17.57 -7.73
N ALA A 57 4.93 -18.35 -8.82
CA ALA A 57 4.22 -18.14 -10.08
C ALA A 57 2.69 -18.41 -10.04
N ASP A 58 2.14 -18.99 -8.98
CA ASP A 58 0.69 -19.29 -8.88
C ASP A 58 -0.06 -18.39 -7.87
N LEU A 59 0.62 -17.42 -7.26
CA LEU A 59 -0.01 -16.52 -6.29
C LEU A 59 -0.93 -15.50 -6.99
N ALA A 60 -2.16 -15.36 -6.48
CA ALA A 60 -3.09 -14.30 -6.87
C ALA A 60 -2.64 -12.91 -6.40
N VAL A 61 -1.70 -12.84 -5.44
CA VAL A 61 -1.21 -11.59 -4.86
C VAL A 61 0.31 -11.64 -4.78
N GLU A 62 0.97 -10.64 -5.36
CA GLU A 62 2.42 -10.48 -5.30
C GLU A 62 2.80 -9.18 -4.59
N VAL A 63 3.94 -9.16 -3.87
CA VAL A 63 4.40 -7.99 -3.11
C VAL A 63 5.76 -7.52 -3.61
N ALA A 64 5.85 -6.26 -4.04
CA ALA A 64 7.07 -5.63 -4.50
C ALA A 64 7.43 -4.38 -3.68
N VAL A 65 8.72 -4.24 -3.36
CA VAL A 65 9.28 -2.99 -2.82
C VAL A 65 9.62 -2.08 -3.99
N VAL A 66 9.09 -0.85 -3.98
CA VAL A 66 9.25 0.12 -5.07
C VAL A 66 10.05 1.36 -4.68
N GLY A 67 10.38 1.52 -3.40
CA GLY A 67 11.14 2.66 -2.87
C GLY A 67 10.24 3.76 -2.33
N VAL A 68 10.87 4.68 -1.59
CA VAL A 68 10.20 5.77 -0.86
C VAL A 68 10.05 7.01 -1.74
N GLY A 69 8.89 7.66 -1.67
CA GLY A 69 8.60 8.89 -2.42
C GLY A 69 7.99 8.63 -3.80
N SER A 70 7.28 9.63 -4.31
CA SER A 70 6.48 9.52 -5.55
C SER A 70 7.30 9.06 -6.76
N ALA A 71 8.52 9.61 -6.94
CA ALA A 71 9.36 9.28 -8.08
C ALA A 71 9.83 7.81 -8.07
N ALA A 72 10.33 7.33 -6.93
CA ALA A 72 10.77 5.95 -6.78
C ALA A 72 9.59 4.99 -6.93
N ALA A 73 8.48 5.28 -6.24
CA ALA A 73 7.29 4.46 -6.29
C ALA A 73 6.70 4.35 -7.71
N ALA A 74 6.65 5.44 -8.46
CA ALA A 74 6.20 5.44 -9.86
C ALA A 74 7.11 4.59 -10.75
N ALA A 75 8.42 4.81 -10.69
CA ALA A 75 9.39 4.08 -11.51
C ALA A 75 9.44 2.58 -11.16
N GLY A 76 9.46 2.25 -9.87
CA GLY A 76 9.46 0.89 -9.36
C GLY A 76 8.19 0.14 -9.75
N THR A 77 7.02 0.74 -9.57
CA THR A 77 5.73 0.15 -9.95
C THR A 77 5.66 -0.07 -11.46
N SER A 78 5.98 0.96 -12.26
CA SER A 78 5.98 0.86 -13.73
C SER A 78 6.88 -0.27 -14.23
N ARG A 79 8.06 -0.43 -13.63
CA ARG A 79 8.98 -1.53 -13.95
C ARG A 79 8.35 -2.90 -13.68
N GLN A 80 7.69 -3.08 -12.53
CA GLN A 80 7.05 -4.38 -12.21
C GLN A 80 5.91 -4.70 -13.17
N LEU A 81 5.06 -3.70 -13.47
CA LEU A 81 3.95 -3.86 -14.40
C LEU A 81 4.44 -4.23 -15.81
N ALA A 82 5.47 -3.54 -16.31
CA ALA A 82 6.08 -3.83 -17.60
C ALA A 82 6.69 -5.24 -17.67
N LEU A 83 7.41 -5.67 -16.63
CA LEU A 83 8.00 -7.01 -16.57
C LEU A 83 6.93 -8.10 -16.55
N ALA A 84 5.88 -7.91 -15.75
CA ALA A 84 4.74 -8.82 -15.67
C ALA A 84 4.04 -8.96 -17.03
N ALA A 85 3.72 -7.84 -17.70
CA ALA A 85 3.14 -7.84 -19.04
C ALA A 85 4.04 -8.56 -20.06
N SER A 86 5.35 -8.25 -20.07
CA SER A 86 6.30 -8.85 -21.02
C SER A 86 6.51 -10.35 -20.83
N SER A 87 6.31 -10.87 -19.61
CA SER A 87 6.38 -12.29 -19.30
C SER A 87 5.08 -13.06 -19.59
N GLY A 88 4.09 -12.42 -20.21
CA GLY A 88 2.79 -13.03 -20.52
C GLY A 88 1.91 -13.25 -19.29
N ARG A 89 2.25 -12.64 -18.17
CA ARG A 89 1.55 -12.72 -16.89
C ARG A 89 1.29 -11.30 -16.38
N PRO A 90 0.36 -10.54 -16.99
CA PRO A 90 0.01 -9.20 -16.51
C PRO A 90 -0.73 -9.28 -15.16
N TYR A 91 -0.67 -8.19 -14.39
CA TYR A 91 -1.56 -7.98 -13.25
C TYR A 91 -2.88 -7.37 -13.72
N ASP A 92 -3.90 -7.51 -12.88
CA ASP A 92 -5.26 -7.01 -13.11
C ASP A 92 -5.58 -5.80 -12.21
N ALA A 93 -4.77 -5.53 -11.18
CA ALA A 93 -4.93 -4.40 -10.27
C ALA A 93 -3.63 -4.09 -9.51
N VAL A 94 -3.53 -2.86 -9.01
CA VAL A 94 -2.41 -2.40 -8.17
C VAL A 94 -2.95 -1.84 -6.85
N VAL A 95 -2.36 -2.25 -5.74
CA VAL A 95 -2.63 -1.70 -4.41
C VAL A 95 -1.35 -1.09 -3.84
N SER A 96 -1.37 0.21 -3.51
CA SER A 96 -0.34 0.82 -2.67
C SER A 96 -0.67 0.52 -1.21
N ALA A 97 0.18 -0.24 -0.53
CA ALA A 97 -0.01 -0.59 0.87
C ALA A 97 1.25 -0.33 1.66
N GLY A 98 1.11 0.25 2.86
CA GLY A 98 2.23 0.54 3.73
C GLY A 98 1.78 1.18 5.04
N ILE A 99 2.74 1.75 5.78
CA ILE A 99 2.43 2.59 6.94
C ILE A 99 2.31 4.05 6.54
N GLY A 100 1.65 4.86 7.38
CA GLY A 100 1.51 6.30 7.16
C GLY A 100 1.24 7.08 8.45
N GLY A 101 1.28 8.41 8.33
CA GLY A 101 0.83 9.32 9.38
C GLY A 101 -0.69 9.45 9.35
N GLY A 102 -1.33 9.54 10.52
CA GLY A 102 -2.77 9.77 10.65
C GLY A 102 -3.07 11.21 11.04
N PHE A 103 -4.03 11.85 10.37
CA PHE A 103 -4.45 13.19 10.76
C PHE A 103 -5.14 13.15 12.14
N PRO A 104 -4.75 14.03 13.09
CA PRO A 104 -5.42 14.15 14.38
C PRO A 104 -6.93 14.35 14.21
N ASP A 105 -7.72 13.77 15.12
CA ASP A 105 -9.19 13.80 15.10
C ASP A 105 -9.85 13.19 13.86
N ARG A 106 -9.08 12.51 13.00
CA ARG A 106 -9.57 11.78 11.82
C ARG A 106 -9.34 10.28 11.94
N ILE A 107 -8.13 9.90 12.38
CA ILE A 107 -7.76 8.50 12.54
C ILE A 107 -6.72 8.33 13.64
N ALA A 108 -6.88 7.31 14.48
CA ALA A 108 -5.96 7.00 15.55
C ALA A 108 -4.80 6.09 15.09
N VAL A 109 -3.68 6.16 15.81
CA VAL A 109 -2.55 5.24 15.64
C VAL A 109 -3.02 3.79 15.84
N GLY A 110 -2.58 2.90 14.94
CA GLY A 110 -3.00 1.49 14.91
C GLY A 110 -4.27 1.21 14.10
N GLN A 111 -5.02 2.22 13.68
CA GLN A 111 -6.11 2.04 12.72
C GLN A 111 -5.58 1.94 11.27
N THR A 112 -6.47 1.57 10.36
CA THR A 112 -6.19 1.47 8.92
C THR A 112 -7.02 2.51 8.16
N ALA A 113 -6.37 3.28 7.29
CA ALA A 113 -7.01 4.12 6.30
C ALA A 113 -7.14 3.37 4.97
N VAL A 114 -8.27 3.54 4.29
CA VAL A 114 -8.45 3.17 2.88
C VAL A 114 -8.74 4.44 2.10
N ALA A 115 -7.94 4.71 1.08
CA ALA A 115 -8.04 5.92 0.30
C ALA A 115 -9.36 5.96 -0.48
N THR A 116 -10.04 7.10 -0.47
CA THR A 116 -11.06 7.45 -1.49
C THR A 116 -10.44 8.13 -2.71
N ARG A 117 -9.25 8.69 -2.52
CA ARG A 117 -8.37 9.30 -3.52
C ARG A 117 -6.97 9.44 -2.92
N SER A 118 -5.95 9.34 -3.76
CA SER A 118 -4.58 9.69 -3.43
C SER A 118 -4.27 11.08 -4.00
N VAL A 119 -3.67 11.96 -3.20
CA VAL A 119 -3.45 13.37 -3.60
C VAL A 119 -1.99 13.73 -3.46
N ALA A 120 -1.32 14.16 -4.52
CA ALA A 120 -0.01 14.79 -4.42
C ALA A 120 -0.13 16.19 -3.79
N ALA A 121 -0.09 16.24 -2.47
CA ALA A 121 -0.47 17.42 -1.69
C ALA A 121 0.52 18.59 -1.81
N ASP A 122 1.75 18.31 -2.28
CA ASP A 122 2.81 19.29 -2.50
C ASP A 122 3.20 19.46 -3.98
N LEU A 123 2.44 18.87 -4.91
CA LEU A 123 2.68 19.04 -6.35
C LEU A 123 2.00 20.31 -6.87
N GLY A 124 2.80 21.35 -7.08
CA GLY A 124 2.33 22.67 -7.48
C GLY A 124 3.42 23.72 -7.41
N ALA A 125 3.02 24.98 -7.26
CA ALA A 125 3.92 26.11 -7.10
C ALA A 125 3.54 26.97 -5.89
N GLU A 126 4.52 27.62 -5.27
CA GLU A 126 4.25 28.69 -4.31
C GLU A 126 3.99 30.01 -5.03
N SER A 127 3.13 30.84 -4.46
CA SER A 127 2.85 32.21 -4.88
C SER A 127 2.74 33.13 -3.65
N PRO A 128 2.78 34.47 -3.83
CA PRO A 128 2.54 35.41 -2.73
C PRO A 128 1.21 35.20 -1.99
N ASP A 129 0.21 34.65 -2.67
CA ASP A 129 -1.14 34.40 -2.13
C ASP A 129 -1.30 32.96 -1.58
N GLY A 130 -0.25 32.14 -1.66
CA GLY A 130 -0.24 30.75 -1.19
C GLY A 130 0.12 29.73 -2.27
N PHE A 131 -0.09 28.46 -1.94
CA PHE A 131 0.18 27.35 -2.86
C PHE A 131 -0.88 27.25 -3.95
N LEU A 132 -0.43 27.03 -5.18
CA LEU A 132 -1.23 26.75 -6.37
C LEU A 132 -0.99 25.28 -6.76
N ALA A 133 -2.05 24.46 -6.75
CA ALA A 133 -1.97 23.07 -7.19
C ALA A 133 -1.66 22.97 -8.68
N ILE A 134 -1.10 21.84 -9.11
CA ILE A 134 -0.77 21.59 -10.53
C ILE A 134 -1.98 21.73 -11.46
N ASP A 135 -3.18 21.41 -10.98
CA ASP A 135 -4.46 21.56 -11.66
C ASP A 135 -4.76 23.04 -11.97
N GLU A 136 -4.52 23.92 -10.99
CA GLU A 136 -4.72 25.38 -11.13
C GLU A 136 -3.73 26.00 -12.10
N LEU A 137 -2.54 25.39 -12.21
CA LEU A 137 -1.51 25.79 -13.17
C LEU A 137 -1.77 25.24 -14.58
N GLY A 138 -2.73 24.33 -14.77
CA GLY A 138 -3.08 23.73 -16.06
C GLY A 138 -2.09 22.67 -16.56
N PHE A 139 -1.30 22.06 -15.68
CA PHE A 139 -0.26 21.08 -16.04
C PHE A 139 -0.60 19.62 -15.72
N GLY A 140 -1.88 19.32 -15.45
CA GLY A 140 -2.35 17.97 -15.15
C GLY A 140 -3.23 17.98 -13.91
N THR A 141 -3.29 16.84 -13.21
CA THR A 141 -4.01 16.74 -11.94
C THR A 141 -3.08 16.28 -10.82
N ALA A 142 -3.29 16.76 -9.59
CA ALA A 142 -2.65 16.25 -8.38
C ALA A 142 -3.51 15.16 -7.69
N VAL A 143 -4.67 14.82 -8.24
CA VAL A 143 -5.63 13.89 -7.63
C VAL A 143 -5.72 12.63 -8.47
N ALA A 144 -5.41 11.49 -7.86
CA ALA A 144 -5.66 10.18 -8.42
C ALA A 144 -6.85 9.53 -7.71
N GLY A 145 -7.91 9.24 -8.47
CA GLY A 145 -9.06 8.47 -7.98
C GLY A 145 -8.69 7.01 -7.71
N THR A 146 -9.39 6.37 -6.78
CA THR A 146 -9.32 4.91 -6.60
C THR A 146 -10.41 4.22 -7.42
N ASP A 147 -10.17 2.96 -7.80
CA ASP A 147 -11.17 2.15 -8.49
C ASP A 147 -12.28 1.71 -7.51
N ASP A 148 -13.55 1.86 -7.92
CA ASP A 148 -14.71 1.61 -7.06
C ASP A 148 -14.84 0.13 -6.65
N ALA A 149 -14.60 -0.79 -7.57
CA ALA A 149 -14.73 -2.22 -7.32
C ALA A 149 -13.62 -2.71 -6.39
N LEU A 150 -12.38 -2.30 -6.67
CA LEU A 150 -11.22 -2.62 -5.84
C LEU A 150 -11.35 -1.99 -4.45
N THR A 151 -11.75 -0.71 -4.36
CA THR A 151 -11.96 -0.02 -3.07
C THR A 151 -13.07 -0.67 -2.26
N SER A 152 -14.17 -1.06 -2.90
CA SER A 152 -15.27 -1.77 -2.24
C SER A 152 -14.83 -3.12 -1.70
N TRP A 153 -14.01 -3.86 -2.45
CA TRP A 153 -13.42 -5.11 -1.98
C TRP A 153 -12.47 -4.90 -0.78
N LEU A 154 -11.60 -3.89 -0.81
CA LEU A 154 -10.77 -3.52 0.34
C LEU A 154 -11.63 -3.24 1.58
N ARG A 155 -12.67 -2.42 1.45
CA ARG A 155 -13.55 -2.03 2.57
C ARG A 155 -14.37 -3.20 3.09
N ALA A 156 -14.78 -4.12 2.21
CA ALA A 156 -15.45 -5.35 2.64
C ALA A 156 -14.49 -6.25 3.44
N ALA A 157 -13.22 -6.35 3.05
CA ALA A 157 -12.21 -7.09 3.78
C ALA A 157 -11.77 -6.40 5.09
N LEU A 158 -11.86 -5.06 5.13
CA LEU A 158 -11.41 -4.21 6.24
C LEU A 158 -12.58 -3.31 6.72
N PRO A 159 -13.62 -3.87 7.36
CA PRO A 159 -14.84 -3.12 7.70
C PRO A 159 -14.60 -1.95 8.67
N ASP A 160 -13.56 -2.04 9.49
CA ASP A 160 -13.17 -0.99 10.45
C ASP A 160 -12.22 0.06 9.87
N ALA A 161 -11.85 -0.06 8.58
CA ALA A 161 -10.98 0.92 7.94
C ALA A 161 -11.69 2.26 7.75
N VAL A 162 -10.98 3.34 8.04
CA VAL A 162 -11.49 4.70 7.92
C VAL A 162 -11.31 5.18 6.46
N PRO A 163 -12.39 5.52 5.74
CA PRO A 163 -12.29 6.06 4.40
C PRO A 163 -11.92 7.55 4.42
N GLY A 164 -11.07 7.98 3.50
CA GLY A 164 -10.81 9.40 3.26
C GLY A 164 -9.66 9.62 2.29
N ALA A 165 -9.28 10.88 2.06
CA ALA A 165 -8.13 11.19 1.22
C ALA A 165 -6.83 10.75 1.90
N VAL A 166 -5.91 10.18 1.12
CA VAL A 166 -4.52 9.95 1.54
C VAL A 166 -3.62 10.94 0.81
N LEU A 167 -2.93 11.78 1.58
CA LEU A 167 -2.03 12.78 1.03
C LEU A 167 -0.66 12.15 0.78
N THR A 168 -0.22 12.17 -0.46
CA THR A 168 1.14 11.86 -0.85
C THR A 168 1.99 13.14 -0.77
N VAL A 169 3.04 13.10 0.05
CA VAL A 169 3.99 14.20 0.23
C VAL A 169 5.42 13.75 -0.06
N ASN A 170 6.26 14.66 -0.50
CA ASN A 170 7.69 14.47 -0.68
C ASN A 170 8.48 14.99 0.54
N THR A 171 7.85 15.79 1.41
CA THR A 171 8.36 16.17 2.72
C THR A 171 7.30 15.88 3.79
N VAL A 172 7.56 14.86 4.63
CA VAL A 172 6.64 14.48 5.71
C VAL A 172 6.37 15.66 6.63
N THR A 173 5.09 15.89 6.91
CA THR A 173 4.63 16.98 7.77
C THR A 173 5.25 16.88 9.16
N GLY A 174 5.91 17.96 9.56
CA GLY A 174 6.69 18.03 10.80
C GLY A 174 6.35 19.22 11.70
N THR A 175 5.32 20.01 11.37
CA THR A 175 4.92 21.21 12.13
C THR A 175 3.40 21.32 12.26
N ALA A 176 2.94 21.99 13.32
CA ALA A 176 1.52 22.29 13.51
C ALA A 176 0.97 23.20 12.40
N THR A 177 1.77 24.16 11.93
CA THR A 177 1.40 25.06 10.82
C THR A 177 1.11 24.28 9.54
N THR A 178 2.04 23.41 9.11
CA THR A 178 1.85 22.58 7.90
C THR A 178 0.64 21.66 8.06
N THR A 179 0.42 21.11 9.25
CA THR A 179 -0.77 20.29 9.54
C THR A 179 -2.05 21.09 9.34
N GLY A 180 -2.14 22.30 9.90
CA GLY A 180 -3.29 23.19 9.73
C GLY A 180 -3.53 23.56 8.27
N THR A 181 -2.46 23.85 7.51
CA THR A 181 -2.54 24.12 6.07
C THR A 181 -3.11 22.94 5.29
N LEU A 182 -2.61 21.71 5.54
CA LEU A 182 -3.07 20.52 4.85
C LEU A 182 -4.50 20.15 5.21
N THR A 183 -4.87 20.20 6.50
CA THR A 183 -6.25 19.95 6.94
C THR A 183 -7.23 21.00 6.39
N GLY A 184 -6.80 22.26 6.26
CA GLY A 184 -7.61 23.31 5.65
C GLY A 184 -7.84 23.09 4.16
N ARG A 185 -6.80 22.65 3.43
CA ARG A 185 -6.88 22.37 1.98
C ARG A 185 -7.62 21.06 1.67
N TYR A 186 -7.44 20.04 2.50
CA TYR A 186 -7.99 18.70 2.32
C TYR A 186 -8.76 18.27 3.58
N PRO A 187 -9.98 18.77 3.77
CA PRO A 187 -10.74 18.54 5.00
C PRO A 187 -11.13 17.06 5.23
N ASP A 188 -11.14 16.26 4.16
CA ASP A 188 -11.39 14.82 4.14
C ASP A 188 -10.11 13.96 4.25
N ALA A 189 -8.94 14.57 4.43
CA ALA A 189 -7.69 13.83 4.61
C ALA A 189 -7.69 13.04 5.92
N VAL A 190 -7.44 11.74 5.81
CA VAL A 190 -7.32 10.82 6.96
C VAL A 190 -5.87 10.44 7.20
N ALA A 191 -5.05 10.32 6.16
CA ALA A 191 -3.65 9.92 6.29
C ALA A 191 -2.71 10.70 5.36
N GLU A 192 -1.43 10.67 5.70
CA GLU A 192 -0.31 11.14 4.87
C GLU A 192 0.70 10.00 4.69
N ALA A 193 1.21 9.84 3.47
CA ALA A 193 2.28 8.91 3.10
C ALA A 193 3.12 9.53 1.96
N MET A 194 4.08 8.79 1.38
CA MET A 194 5.00 9.35 0.38
C MET A 194 4.91 8.70 -1.01
N GLU A 195 4.14 7.62 -1.19
CA GLU A 195 4.19 6.82 -2.43
C GLU A 195 2.89 6.84 -3.24
N GLY A 196 1.73 7.03 -2.60
CA GLY A 196 0.41 6.69 -3.16
C GLY A 196 0.15 7.25 -4.56
N TYR A 197 0.34 8.55 -4.74
CA TYR A 197 0.14 9.22 -6.01
C TYR A 197 1.09 8.72 -7.11
N GLY A 198 2.36 8.45 -6.78
CA GLY A 198 3.32 7.88 -7.72
C GLY A 198 2.93 6.48 -8.20
N VAL A 199 2.42 5.64 -7.29
CA VAL A 199 1.87 4.31 -7.64
C VAL A 199 0.65 4.45 -8.53
N ALA A 200 -0.25 5.40 -8.22
CA ALA A 200 -1.44 5.65 -9.01
C ALA A 200 -1.10 6.08 -10.45
N CYS A 201 -0.12 6.97 -10.64
CA CYS A 201 0.37 7.34 -11.97
C CYS A 201 0.86 6.12 -12.77
N ALA A 202 1.60 5.20 -12.12
CA ALA A 202 2.08 4.00 -12.79
C ALA A 202 0.94 3.03 -13.16
N ALA A 203 -0.07 2.90 -12.30
CA ALA A 203 -1.26 2.08 -12.57
C ALA A 203 -2.12 2.67 -13.71
N GLU A 204 -2.31 3.99 -13.72
CA GLU A 204 -3.03 4.71 -14.77
C GLU A 204 -2.34 4.54 -16.14
N LEU A 205 -1.01 4.70 -16.19
CA LEU A 205 -0.23 4.46 -17.42
C LEU A 205 -0.35 3.02 -17.94
N ALA A 206 -0.57 2.06 -17.06
CA ALA A 206 -0.79 0.66 -17.40
C ALA A 206 -2.28 0.32 -17.68
N GLY A 207 -3.20 1.27 -17.49
CA GLY A 207 -4.64 1.06 -17.61
C GLY A 207 -5.21 0.10 -16.56
N LEU A 208 -4.65 0.10 -15.34
CA LEU A 208 -5.03 -0.82 -14.26
C LEU A 208 -5.79 -0.12 -13.12
N PRO A 209 -6.79 -0.79 -12.51
CA PRO A 209 -7.38 -0.38 -11.25
C PRO A 209 -6.35 -0.10 -10.15
N PHE A 210 -6.56 0.99 -9.41
CA PHE A 210 -5.70 1.43 -8.32
C PHE A 210 -6.48 1.57 -7.00
N ALA A 211 -5.88 1.13 -5.90
CA ALA A 211 -6.33 1.45 -4.55
C ALA A 211 -5.14 1.71 -3.61
N GLU A 212 -5.40 2.39 -2.51
CA GLU A 212 -4.39 2.67 -1.49
C GLU A 212 -4.91 2.37 -0.08
N LEU A 213 -4.06 1.78 0.76
CA LEU A 213 -4.30 1.61 2.19
C LEU A 213 -3.06 1.98 3.00
N ARG A 214 -3.27 2.56 4.18
CA ARG A 214 -2.19 2.91 5.11
C ARG A 214 -2.55 2.50 6.54
N THR A 215 -1.66 1.78 7.21
CA THR A 215 -1.79 1.55 8.66
C THR A 215 -1.05 2.64 9.44
N ILE A 216 -1.70 3.20 10.46
CA ILE A 216 -1.23 4.44 11.06
C ILE A 216 -0.13 4.18 12.08
N SER A 217 1.08 4.69 11.82
CA SER A 217 2.25 4.57 12.69
C SER A 217 2.45 5.72 13.67
N ASN A 218 1.93 6.89 13.35
CA ASN A 218 2.10 8.12 14.13
C ASN A 218 1.05 9.16 13.73
N PRO A 219 0.77 10.17 14.58
CA PRO A 219 0.02 11.34 14.16
C PRO A 219 0.83 12.17 13.15
N VAL A 220 0.13 12.82 12.22
CA VAL A 220 0.63 13.93 11.39
C VAL A 220 0.79 15.16 12.28
N GLY A 221 1.93 15.86 12.20
CA GLY A 221 2.18 17.03 13.02
C GLY A 221 3.63 17.23 13.44
N PRO A 222 3.87 18.02 14.51
CA PRO A 222 5.20 18.18 15.11
C PRO A 222 5.92 16.84 15.26
N ARG A 223 7.20 16.82 14.85
CA ARG A 223 8.04 15.61 14.92
C ARG A 223 8.21 15.13 16.36
N ASP A 224 7.47 14.10 16.73
CA ASP A 224 7.66 13.34 17.96
C ASP A 224 7.91 11.86 17.65
N ARG A 225 9.19 11.49 17.64
CA ARG A 225 9.60 10.09 17.41
C ARG A 225 9.23 9.16 18.56
N ALA A 226 9.07 9.67 19.79
CA ALA A 226 8.69 8.84 20.93
C ALA A 226 7.22 8.38 20.83
N GLY A 227 6.38 9.14 20.11
CA GLY A 227 5.00 8.78 19.78
C GLY A 227 4.86 7.72 18.67
N TRP A 228 5.93 7.34 17.97
CA TRP A 228 5.84 6.40 16.85
C TRP A 228 5.59 4.98 17.33
N ARG A 229 4.70 4.26 16.63
CA ARG A 229 4.31 2.88 16.91
C ARG A 229 4.47 2.01 15.67
N ILE A 230 5.66 2.09 15.05
CA ILE A 230 5.99 1.33 13.84
C ILE A 230 5.70 -0.17 13.99
N PRO A 231 6.11 -0.86 15.07
CA PRO A 231 5.80 -2.29 15.22
C PRO A 231 4.30 -2.59 15.19
N SER A 232 3.48 -1.76 15.84
CA SER A 232 2.02 -1.90 15.85
C SER A 232 1.41 -1.65 14.47
N ALA A 233 1.90 -0.65 13.73
CA ALA A 233 1.43 -0.37 12.38
C ALA A 233 1.79 -1.51 11.40
N LEU A 234 2.98 -2.09 11.51
CA LEU A 234 3.38 -3.26 10.72
C LEU A 234 2.57 -4.52 11.08
N ALA A 235 2.23 -4.69 12.36
CA ALA A 235 1.32 -5.77 12.78
C ALA A 235 -0.07 -5.58 12.18
N ALA A 236 -0.63 -4.36 12.23
CA ALA A 236 -1.89 -4.04 11.56
C ALA A 236 -1.81 -4.26 10.04
N LEU A 237 -0.67 -3.94 9.40
CA LEU A 237 -0.46 -4.17 7.97
C LEU A 237 -0.46 -5.67 7.63
N THR A 238 0.11 -6.49 8.52
CA THR A 238 0.05 -7.96 8.44
C THR A 238 -1.40 -8.46 8.51
N THR A 239 -2.18 -7.96 9.47
CA THR A 239 -3.60 -8.32 9.60
C THR A 239 -4.40 -7.89 8.38
N ALA A 240 -4.17 -6.69 7.85
CA ALA A 240 -4.85 -6.20 6.66
C ALA A 240 -4.55 -7.10 5.45
N ALA A 241 -3.28 -7.44 5.23
CA ALA A 241 -2.87 -8.35 4.15
C ALA A 241 -3.54 -9.74 4.26
N SER A 242 -3.68 -10.28 5.47
CA SER A 242 -4.36 -11.56 5.71
C SER A 242 -5.86 -11.51 5.40
N ALA A 243 -6.53 -10.40 5.75
CA ALA A 243 -7.94 -10.21 5.42
C ALA A 243 -8.18 -10.13 3.90
N LEU A 244 -7.29 -9.47 3.17
CA LEU A 244 -7.35 -9.36 1.71
C LEU A 244 -7.18 -10.73 1.03
N THR A 245 -6.20 -11.54 1.44
CA THR A 245 -5.99 -12.86 0.83
C THR A 245 -7.13 -13.83 1.10
N GLY A 246 -7.73 -13.78 2.29
CA GLY A 246 -8.91 -14.59 2.63
C GLY A 246 -10.13 -14.30 1.74
N ARG A 247 -10.15 -13.15 1.06
CA ARG A 247 -11.26 -12.70 0.22
C ARG A 247 -10.86 -12.44 -1.24
N ILE A 248 -9.68 -12.89 -1.67
CA ILE A 248 -9.21 -12.64 -3.04
C ILE A 248 -10.15 -13.20 -4.10
N ALA A 249 -10.82 -14.31 -3.78
CA ALA A 249 -11.84 -14.92 -4.63
C ALA A 249 -13.16 -14.14 -4.70
N ASP A 250 -13.32 -13.03 -3.98
CA ASP A 250 -14.50 -12.14 -4.09
C ASP A 250 -14.26 -11.03 -5.13
N TYR A 251 -13.00 -10.67 -5.40
CA TYR A 251 -12.66 -9.67 -6.41
C TYR A 251 -12.79 -10.28 -7.82
N ARG A 252 -13.44 -9.55 -8.73
CA ARG A 252 -13.81 -10.04 -10.07
C ARG A 252 -13.16 -9.28 -11.22
N GLY A 253 -12.39 -8.22 -10.93
CA GLY A 253 -11.96 -7.24 -11.92
C GLY A 253 -13.07 -6.24 -12.16
#